data_AF-A0AAP0FZZ8-F1
#
_entry.id   AF-A0AAP0FZZ8-F1
#
_cell.length_a   1.000
_cell.length_b   1.000
_cell.length_c   1.000
_cell.angle_alpha   90.00
_cell.angle_beta   90.00
_cell.angle_gamma   90.00
#
_symmetry.space_group_name_H-M   'P 1'
#
loop_
_entity.id
_entity.type
_entity.pdbx_description
1 polymer ?
#
loop_
_entity_poly.entity_id
_entity_poly.type
_entity_poly.pdbx_seq_one_letter_code
_entity_poly.pdbx_strand_id
1 'polypeptide(L)'
;MRKSPPVRQTERTENSVCVDLIKPYDCSSADINPIGSVSKQDLRSFLKWAAAHLNYPSLAEIEAAPPTAELEPIRSNYNQLDEVDMGMTYEELSVYGRLRKIFRCGPVSMFQDYHLTEFNLMVTNLCHKWYGKFAPSEVAEKVKHFFKYYSINRHKMTVLTPSYHAESYSPEDNRFDLRQFLYNSRWPYQFRKIDELVQEINAEKAVSPGLDRGQPEITLVHGTGLGVIAAGSSNPRVGL
;
A
#
# COMPACT_ATOMS: atom_id res chain seq x y z
N MET A 1 37.40 27.40 -12.69
CA MET A 1 36.06 26.84 -12.39
C MET A 1 36.24 25.52 -11.66
N ARG A 2 36.02 25.48 -10.33
CA ARG A 2 35.93 24.19 -9.62
C ARG A 2 34.58 23.60 -9.98
N LYS A 3 34.56 22.46 -10.69
CA LYS A 3 33.34 21.68 -10.85
C LYS A 3 32.92 21.23 -9.44
N SER A 4 31.71 21.62 -9.03
CA SER A 4 31.04 21.03 -7.88
C SER A 4 31.03 19.50 -8.07
N PRO A 5 31.28 18.70 -7.01
CA PRO A 5 31.10 17.26 -7.12
C PRO A 5 29.66 16.96 -7.55
N PRO A 6 29.43 15.91 -8.36
CA PRO A 6 28.07 15.54 -8.75
C PRO A 6 27.28 15.24 -7.47
N VAL A 7 26.19 15.99 -7.27
CA VAL A 7 25.22 15.71 -6.21
C VAL A 7 24.60 14.36 -6.55
N ARG A 8 24.83 13.36 -5.69
CA ARG A 8 24.29 12.01 -5.90
C ARG A 8 22.88 11.97 -5.34
N GLN A 9 21.90 11.83 -6.23
CA GLN A 9 20.52 11.63 -5.83
C GLN A 9 20.20 10.15 -5.66
N THR A 10 19.56 9.81 -4.54
CA THR A 10 19.14 8.44 -4.18
C THR A 10 17.66 8.35 -3.81
N GLU A 11 16.85 9.23 -4.37
CA GLU A 11 15.40 9.25 -4.13
C GLU A 11 14.66 8.23 -4.98
N ARG A 12 13.53 7.73 -4.47
CA ARG A 12 12.85 6.52 -4.95
C ARG A 12 11.36 6.77 -5.17
N THR A 13 10.70 5.87 -5.92
CA THR A 13 9.27 5.97 -6.22
C THR A 13 8.42 6.09 -4.96
N GLU A 14 8.63 5.21 -3.97
CA GLU A 14 7.79 5.13 -2.77
C GLU A 14 7.89 6.38 -1.89
N ASN A 15 9.11 6.90 -1.71
CA ASN A 15 9.36 8.17 -0.99
C ASN A 15 8.73 9.37 -1.73
N SER A 16 8.57 9.27 -3.06
CA SER A 16 7.90 10.28 -3.89
C SER A 16 6.37 10.10 -3.97
N VAL A 17 5.82 8.98 -3.49
CA VAL A 17 4.36 8.75 -3.41
C VAL A 17 3.79 9.28 -2.09
N CYS A 18 4.52 9.15 -0.97
CA CYS A 18 4.20 9.78 0.32
C CYS A 18 5.36 10.66 0.76
N VAL A 19 5.20 11.94 0.47
CA VAL A 19 6.30 12.87 0.23
C VAL A 19 6.75 13.58 1.52
N ASP A 20 6.81 12.87 2.64
CA ASP A 20 7.33 13.44 3.90
C ASP A 20 8.86 13.41 3.96
N LEU A 21 9.49 12.44 3.27
CA LEU A 21 10.94 12.22 3.33
C LEU A 21 11.74 13.08 2.34
N ILE A 22 11.09 13.74 1.38
CA ILE A 22 11.78 14.58 0.39
C ILE A 22 11.92 15.99 0.96
N LYS A 23 13.16 16.42 1.19
CA LYS A 23 13.50 17.82 1.43
C LYS A 23 13.72 18.50 0.07
N PRO A 24 12.93 19.51 -0.30
CA PRO A 24 13.18 20.23 -1.55
C PRO A 24 14.59 20.82 -1.54
N TYR A 25 15.29 20.74 -2.67
CA TYR A 25 16.61 21.35 -2.88
C TYR A 25 17.77 20.75 -2.07
N ASP A 26 17.60 19.54 -1.53
CA ASP A 26 18.69 18.76 -0.95
C ASP A 26 19.27 17.79 -2.01
N CYS A 27 19.91 16.69 -1.61
CA CYS A 27 20.35 15.61 -2.49
C CYS A 27 19.20 14.95 -3.28
N SER A 28 17.96 15.38 -3.02
CA SER A 28 16.73 15.22 -3.80
C SER A 28 16.71 15.89 -5.17
N SER A 29 17.65 16.79 -5.43
CA SER A 29 17.64 17.65 -6.61
C SER A 29 18.98 17.54 -7.32
N ALA A 30 19.09 16.58 -8.25
CA ALA A 30 20.21 16.42 -9.17
C ALA A 30 19.77 16.65 -10.63
N ASP A 31 20.70 16.48 -11.56
CA ASP A 31 20.41 16.58 -13.01
C ASP A 31 19.56 15.39 -13.50
N ILE A 32 19.83 14.19 -12.99
CA ILE A 32 19.13 12.95 -13.35
C ILE A 32 19.07 11.99 -12.16
N ASN A 33 17.95 11.28 -12.02
CA ASN A 33 17.78 10.24 -11.01
C ASN A 33 17.57 8.84 -11.63
N PRO A 34 18.58 7.95 -11.63
CA PRO A 34 18.47 6.63 -12.26
C PRO A 34 17.58 5.64 -11.48
N ILE A 35 17.35 5.87 -10.19
CA ILE A 35 16.57 4.96 -9.32
C ILE A 35 15.21 5.55 -8.89
N GLY A 36 14.87 6.73 -9.41
CA GLY A 36 13.68 7.50 -9.01
C GLY A 36 12.34 6.83 -9.29
N SER A 37 12.31 5.84 -10.20
CA SER A 37 11.11 5.05 -10.51
C SER A 37 11.24 3.58 -10.13
N VAL A 38 12.15 3.18 -9.24
CA VAL A 38 12.31 1.78 -8.79
C VAL A 38 11.78 1.61 -7.36
N SER A 39 11.02 0.53 -7.09
CA SER A 39 10.57 0.20 -5.72
C SER A 39 11.73 -0.06 -4.77
N LYS A 40 11.50 0.13 -3.46
CA LYS A 40 12.50 -0.19 -2.43
C LYS A 40 12.75 -1.70 -2.36
N GLN A 41 11.72 -2.50 -2.58
CA GLN A 41 11.82 -3.97 -2.59
C GLN A 41 12.70 -4.46 -3.74
N ASP A 42 12.54 -3.92 -4.93
CA ASP A 42 13.35 -4.28 -6.09
C ASP A 42 14.79 -3.80 -5.92
N LEU A 43 15.01 -2.60 -5.36
CA LEU A 43 16.36 -2.12 -5.05
C LEU A 43 17.07 -3.03 -4.04
N ARG A 44 16.39 -3.48 -2.97
CA ARG A 44 16.96 -4.43 -2.01
C ARG A 44 17.30 -5.78 -2.67
N SER A 45 16.41 -6.26 -3.53
CA SER A 45 16.62 -7.50 -4.29
C SER A 45 17.80 -7.37 -5.26
N PHE A 46 17.92 -6.22 -5.92
CA PHE A 46 19.03 -5.89 -6.80
C PHE A 46 20.36 -5.82 -6.03
N LEU A 47 20.39 -5.23 -4.84
CA LEU A 47 21.61 -5.20 -4.00
C LEU A 47 22.09 -6.60 -3.64
N LYS A 48 21.17 -7.50 -3.24
CA LYS A 48 21.49 -8.91 -2.97
C LYS A 48 22.00 -9.63 -4.20
N TRP A 49 21.34 -9.42 -5.34
CA TRP A 49 21.75 -10.01 -6.61
C TRP A 49 23.15 -9.51 -7.03
N ALA A 50 23.40 -8.21 -6.93
CA ALA A 50 24.67 -7.58 -7.26
C ALA A 50 25.81 -8.05 -6.34
N ALA A 51 25.53 -8.27 -5.05
CA ALA A 51 26.51 -8.85 -4.13
C ALA A 51 26.99 -10.23 -4.58
N ALA A 52 26.05 -11.08 -5.05
CA ALA A 52 26.35 -12.44 -5.48
C ALA A 52 26.92 -12.56 -6.90
N HIS A 53 26.47 -11.72 -7.84
CA HIS A 53 26.76 -11.90 -9.28
C HIS A 53 27.73 -10.86 -9.86
N LEU A 54 27.85 -9.68 -9.24
CA LEU A 54 28.75 -8.61 -9.68
C LEU A 54 30.00 -8.48 -8.81
N ASN A 55 30.18 -9.38 -7.85
CA ASN A 55 31.34 -9.47 -6.97
C ASN A 55 31.53 -8.24 -6.07
N TYR A 56 30.43 -7.68 -5.55
CA TYR A 56 30.41 -6.55 -4.59
C TYR A 56 29.88 -6.99 -3.21
N PRO A 57 30.68 -7.68 -2.38
CA PRO A 57 30.20 -8.26 -1.12
C PRO A 57 29.72 -7.23 -0.09
N SER A 58 30.27 -6.01 -0.11
CA SER A 58 29.87 -4.92 0.78
C SER A 58 28.41 -4.49 0.61
N LEU A 59 27.77 -4.79 -0.53
CA LEU A 59 26.35 -4.49 -0.74
C LEU A 59 25.44 -5.34 0.16
N ALA A 60 25.88 -6.54 0.57
CA ALA A 60 25.13 -7.38 1.49
C ALA A 60 25.10 -6.78 2.91
N GLU A 61 26.21 -6.18 3.34
CA GLU A 61 26.29 -5.46 4.62
C GLU A 61 25.39 -4.21 4.62
N ILE A 62 25.38 -3.47 3.51
CA ILE A 62 24.54 -2.28 3.35
C ILE A 62 23.05 -2.65 3.36
N GLU A 63 22.66 -3.76 2.74
CA GLU A 63 21.25 -4.19 2.74
C GLU A 63 20.79 -4.70 4.10
N ALA A 64 21.69 -5.31 4.88
CA ALA A 64 21.40 -5.81 6.22
C ALA A 64 21.37 -4.68 7.28
N ALA A 65 21.94 -3.51 6.99
CA ALA A 65 21.96 -2.39 7.90
C ALA A 65 20.55 -1.81 8.14
N PRO A 66 20.23 -1.36 9.37
CA PRO A 66 18.94 -0.75 9.67
C PRO A 66 18.77 0.57 8.90
N PRO A 67 17.58 0.82 8.30
CA PRO A 67 17.30 2.07 7.60
C PRO A 67 17.03 3.18 8.62
N THR A 68 18.10 3.87 9.02
CA THR A 68 18.07 4.98 9.99
C THR A 68 18.63 6.23 9.34
N ALA A 69 17.89 7.35 9.39
CA ALA A 69 18.40 8.65 8.98
C ALA A 69 19.20 9.26 10.14
N GLU A 70 20.52 9.37 10.02
CA GLU A 70 21.40 9.95 11.05
C GLU A 70 21.34 11.49 11.07
N LEU A 71 20.14 12.07 10.99
CA LEU A 71 19.94 13.53 10.90
C LEU A 71 19.90 14.20 12.28
N GLU A 72 19.52 13.47 13.33
CA GLU A 72 19.53 13.94 14.71
C GLU A 72 20.48 13.09 15.57
N PRO A 73 21.08 13.66 16.63
CA PRO A 73 21.99 12.90 17.49
C PRO A 73 21.26 11.71 18.13
N ILE A 74 21.81 10.51 17.95
CA ILE A 74 21.27 9.25 18.47
C ILE A 74 21.12 9.37 20.00
N ARG A 75 19.88 9.48 20.47
CA ARG A 75 19.57 9.40 21.91
C ARG A 75 19.22 7.96 22.23
N SER A 76 19.56 7.50 23.45
CA SER A 76 19.32 6.13 23.91
C SER A 76 17.85 5.67 23.86
N ASN A 77 16.92 6.59 23.63
CA ASN A 77 15.47 6.40 23.62
C ASN A 77 14.80 6.71 22.27
N TYR A 78 15.54 7.09 21.22
CA TYR A 78 14.94 7.48 19.94
C TYR A 78 15.78 7.00 18.74
N ASN A 79 15.29 5.96 18.07
CA ASN A 79 15.80 5.52 16.78
C ASN A 79 14.86 6.06 15.69
N GLN A 80 15.38 6.93 14.83
CA GLN A 80 14.62 7.56 13.75
C GLN A 80 14.41 6.55 12.61
N LEU A 81 13.29 5.84 12.64
CA LEU A 81 12.88 4.94 11.56
C LEU A 81 11.93 5.68 10.61
N ASP A 82 12.28 5.72 9.33
CA ASP A 82 11.51 6.40 8.28
C ASP A 82 10.02 6.00 8.27
N GLU A 83 9.70 4.73 8.52
CA GLU A 83 8.32 4.21 8.53
C GLU A 83 7.50 4.74 9.72
N VAL A 84 8.16 5.00 10.86
CA VAL A 84 7.53 5.57 12.05
C VAL A 84 7.21 7.04 11.80
N ASP A 85 8.14 7.79 11.22
CA ASP A 85 7.94 9.19 10.85
C ASP A 85 6.83 9.36 9.80
N MET A 86 6.72 8.44 8.82
CA MET A 86 5.64 8.44 7.83
C MET A 86 4.30 7.94 8.38
N GLY A 87 4.31 7.15 9.46
CA GLY A 87 3.12 6.49 10.02
C GLY A 87 2.59 5.32 9.16
N MET A 88 3.37 4.85 8.19
CA MET A 88 3.01 3.79 7.24
C MET A 88 4.25 3.00 6.81
N THR A 89 4.09 1.70 6.55
CA THR A 89 5.20 0.86 6.06
C THR A 89 5.42 1.03 4.55
N TYR A 90 6.61 0.70 4.05
CA TYR A 90 6.89 0.70 2.60
C TYR A 90 5.99 -0.26 1.82
N GLU A 91 5.60 -1.38 2.42
CA GLU A 91 4.66 -2.32 1.83
C GLU A 91 3.28 -1.69 1.63
N GLU A 92 2.78 -0.96 2.64
CA GLU A 92 1.53 -0.21 2.58
C GLU A 92 1.61 0.88 1.50
N LEU A 93 2.70 1.65 1.45
CA LEU A 93 2.93 2.69 0.43
C LEU A 93 2.92 2.16 -1.00
N SER A 94 3.57 1.02 -1.23
CA SER A 94 3.57 0.37 -2.55
C SER A 94 2.15 -0.04 -2.97
N VAL A 95 1.33 -0.51 -2.01
CA VAL A 95 -0.10 -0.80 -2.27
C VAL A 95 -0.88 0.47 -2.59
N TYR A 96 -0.72 1.55 -1.82
CA TYR A 96 -1.39 2.83 -2.09
C TYR A 96 -1.01 3.41 -3.45
N GLY A 97 0.27 3.35 -3.82
CA GLY A 97 0.77 3.83 -5.12
C GLY A 97 0.11 3.11 -6.29
N ARG A 98 0.05 1.77 -6.24
CA ARG A 98 -0.63 0.96 -7.26
C ARG A 98 -2.12 1.24 -7.33
N LEU A 99 -2.81 1.28 -6.19
CA LEU A 99 -4.25 1.60 -6.13
C LEU A 99 -4.55 2.98 -6.73
N ARG A 100 -3.76 4.01 -6.38
CA ARG A 100 -3.93 5.38 -6.89
C ARG A 100 -3.72 5.48 -8.40
N LYS A 101 -2.63 4.89 -8.92
CA LYS A 101 -2.17 5.14 -10.30
C LYS A 101 -2.66 4.09 -11.30
N ILE A 102 -2.53 2.81 -10.98
CA ILE A 102 -2.89 1.71 -11.88
C ILE A 102 -4.41 1.50 -11.84
N PHE A 103 -4.96 1.33 -10.64
CA PHE A 103 -6.40 1.09 -10.45
C PHE A 103 -7.25 2.36 -10.40
N ARG A 104 -6.60 3.54 -10.44
CA ARG A 104 -7.26 4.86 -10.48
C ARG A 104 -8.19 5.12 -9.29
N CYS A 105 -7.87 4.55 -8.14
CA CYS A 105 -8.65 4.73 -6.91
C CYS A 105 -8.38 6.09 -6.25
N GLY A 106 -9.45 6.85 -5.98
CA GLY A 106 -9.43 8.01 -5.09
C GLY A 106 -9.65 7.60 -3.62
N PRO A 107 -9.80 8.55 -2.68
CA PRO A 107 -9.91 8.21 -1.26
C PRO A 107 -11.08 7.26 -0.95
N VAL A 108 -12.26 7.57 -1.49
CA VAL A 108 -13.46 6.76 -1.28
C VAL A 108 -13.32 5.40 -1.94
N SER A 109 -12.90 5.32 -3.21
CA SER A 109 -12.76 4.04 -3.91
C SER A 109 -11.55 3.21 -3.49
N MET A 110 -10.58 3.79 -2.79
CA MET A 110 -9.48 3.05 -2.17
C MET A 110 -9.92 2.40 -0.86
N PHE A 111 -10.85 3.03 -0.14
CA PHE A 111 -11.47 2.50 1.08
C PHE A 111 -12.60 1.51 0.78
N GLN A 112 -13.54 1.93 -0.07
CA GLN A 112 -14.79 1.23 -0.36
C GLN A 112 -14.54 0.00 -1.21
N ASP A 113 -15.23 -1.08 -0.85
CA ASP A 113 -15.33 -2.24 -1.70
C ASP A 113 -16.37 -2.03 -2.80
N TYR A 114 -15.94 -1.97 -4.07
CA TYR A 114 -16.87 -2.04 -5.19
C TYR A 114 -16.97 -3.49 -5.67
N HIS A 115 -17.89 -4.25 -5.09
CA HIS A 115 -18.33 -5.55 -5.61
C HIS A 115 -19.33 -5.40 -6.78
N LEU A 116 -19.32 -4.26 -7.47
CA LEU A 116 -20.33 -3.92 -8.46
C LEU A 116 -19.71 -3.84 -9.86
N THR A 117 -19.52 -5.01 -10.47
CA THR A 117 -20.00 -5.36 -11.82
C THR A 117 -19.31 -6.64 -12.30
N GLU A 118 -20.10 -7.56 -12.85
CA GLU A 118 -19.75 -8.86 -13.49
C GLU A 118 -18.64 -8.79 -14.58
N PHE A 119 -18.02 -7.64 -14.81
CA PHE A 119 -17.10 -7.42 -15.93
C PHE A 119 -15.82 -6.63 -15.59
N ASN A 120 -15.62 -6.19 -14.35
CA ASN A 120 -14.39 -5.49 -13.95
C ASN A 120 -13.62 -6.28 -12.89
N LEU A 121 -12.58 -6.95 -13.40
CA LEU A 121 -11.40 -7.48 -12.72
C LEU A 121 -11.30 -7.15 -11.22
N MET A 122 -11.48 -8.17 -10.39
CA MET A 122 -11.16 -8.30 -8.96
C MET A 122 -10.10 -7.30 -8.44
N VAL A 123 -10.53 -6.08 -8.10
CA VAL A 123 -9.71 -5.16 -7.30
C VAL A 123 -10.06 -5.43 -5.84
N THR A 124 -9.29 -6.29 -5.19
CA THR A 124 -9.41 -6.52 -3.75
C THR A 124 -9.08 -5.22 -3.01
N ASN A 125 -10.11 -4.47 -2.60
CA ASN A 125 -9.97 -3.22 -1.87
C ASN A 125 -9.32 -3.43 -0.51
N LEU A 126 -8.80 -2.37 0.11
CA LEU A 126 -8.01 -2.49 1.35
C LEU A 126 -8.78 -3.17 2.48
N CYS A 127 -10.09 -2.94 2.60
CA CYS A 127 -10.93 -3.60 3.60
C CYS A 127 -10.98 -5.13 3.42
N HIS A 128 -10.90 -5.63 2.18
CA HIS A 128 -10.82 -7.06 1.88
C HIS A 128 -9.38 -7.58 1.95
N LYS A 129 -8.42 -6.83 1.42
CA LYS A 129 -7.00 -7.23 1.40
C LYS A 129 -6.40 -7.27 2.81
N TRP A 130 -6.88 -6.41 3.71
CA TRP A 130 -6.47 -6.36 5.11
C TRP A 130 -7.54 -6.90 6.06
N TYR A 131 -8.51 -7.67 5.53
CA TYR A 131 -9.49 -8.35 6.35
C TYR A 131 -8.79 -9.28 7.35
N GLY A 132 -9.08 -9.09 8.64
CA GLY A 132 -8.44 -9.81 9.75
C GLY A 132 -7.10 -9.22 10.22
N LYS A 133 -6.50 -8.28 9.48
CA LYS A 133 -5.29 -7.54 9.89
C LYS A 133 -5.59 -6.20 10.55
N PHE A 134 -6.60 -5.48 10.06
CA PHE A 134 -7.02 -4.18 10.57
C PHE A 134 -8.55 -4.07 10.65
N ALA A 135 -9.04 -3.29 11.60
CA ALA A 135 -10.45 -2.91 11.66
C ALA A 135 -10.80 -1.90 10.55
N PRO A 136 -12.05 -1.86 10.05
CA PRO A 136 -12.46 -0.90 9.02
C PRO A 136 -12.17 0.56 9.39
N SER A 137 -12.30 0.92 10.67
CA SER A 137 -11.94 2.24 11.20
C SER A 137 -10.44 2.54 11.05
N GLU A 138 -9.57 1.56 11.31
CA GLU A 138 -8.11 1.73 11.16
C GLU A 138 -7.73 1.87 9.69
N VAL A 139 -8.36 1.11 8.79
CA VAL A 139 -8.16 1.25 7.35
C VAL A 139 -8.57 2.64 6.88
N ALA A 140 -9.71 3.15 7.36
CA ALA A 140 -10.17 4.50 7.04
C ALA A 140 -9.15 5.57 7.48
N GLU A 141 -8.66 5.51 8.72
CA GLU A 141 -7.66 6.47 9.21
C GLU A 141 -6.36 6.39 8.42
N LYS A 142 -5.88 5.19 8.07
CA LYS A 142 -4.71 5.04 7.20
C LYS A 142 -4.93 5.66 5.81
N VAL A 143 -6.07 5.39 5.16
CA VAL A 143 -6.39 5.99 3.84
C VAL A 143 -6.46 7.52 3.93
N LYS A 144 -7.08 8.08 4.96
CA LYS A 144 -7.13 9.53 5.19
C LYS A 144 -5.75 10.12 5.40
N HIS A 145 -4.92 9.47 6.22
CA HIS A 145 -3.54 9.88 6.49
C HIS A 145 -2.73 9.93 5.19
N PHE A 146 -2.78 8.87 4.38
CA PHE A 146 -2.15 8.81 3.06
C PHE A 146 -2.55 10.01 2.17
N PHE A 147 -3.86 10.22 1.95
CA PHE A 147 -4.33 11.27 1.05
C PHE A 147 -4.08 12.69 1.58
N LYS A 148 -4.06 12.88 2.90
CA LYS A 148 -3.70 14.16 3.52
C LYS A 148 -2.27 14.53 3.20
N TYR A 149 -1.30 13.64 3.48
CA TYR A 149 0.11 13.91 3.25
C TYR A 149 0.50 13.90 1.77
N TYR A 150 -0.13 13.04 0.96
CA TYR A 150 -0.05 13.11 -0.50
C TYR A 150 -0.41 14.51 -1.00
N SER A 151 -1.55 15.05 -0.57
CA SER A 151 -2.02 16.37 -1.00
C SER A 151 -1.16 17.53 -0.52
N ILE A 152 -0.73 17.51 0.74
CA ILE A 152 0.12 18.57 1.32
C ILE A 152 1.43 18.65 0.54
N ASN A 153 2.03 17.50 0.26
CA ASN A 153 3.38 17.45 -0.26
C ASN A 153 3.46 17.25 -1.79
N ARG A 154 2.33 17.18 -2.51
CA ARG A 154 2.34 17.02 -3.98
C ARG A 154 3.14 18.11 -4.69
N HIS A 155 3.19 19.31 -4.15
CA HIS A 155 4.00 20.41 -4.68
C HIS A 155 5.49 20.06 -4.82
N LYS A 156 6.05 19.13 -4.02
CA LYS A 156 7.45 18.72 -4.17
C LYS A 156 7.70 17.94 -5.46
N MET A 157 6.65 17.35 -6.05
CA MET A 157 6.75 16.58 -7.30
C MET A 157 6.93 17.46 -8.53
N THR A 158 6.53 18.74 -8.46
CA THR A 158 6.67 19.67 -9.59
C THR A 158 8.12 20.10 -9.82
N VAL A 159 8.97 19.96 -8.79
CA VAL A 159 10.39 20.31 -8.80
C VAL A 159 11.30 19.08 -8.70
N LEU A 160 10.73 17.87 -8.84
CA LEU A 160 11.49 16.63 -8.75
C LEU A 160 12.42 16.46 -9.97
N THR A 161 13.63 15.98 -9.71
CA THR A 161 14.58 15.64 -10.77
C THR A 161 13.99 14.60 -11.74
N PRO A 162 14.18 14.78 -13.06
CA PRO A 162 13.77 13.78 -14.04
C PRO A 162 14.42 12.43 -13.73
N SER A 163 13.60 11.38 -13.70
CA SER A 163 14.04 10.03 -13.37
C SER A 163 13.85 9.05 -14.52
N TYR A 164 14.64 7.98 -14.52
CA TYR A 164 14.42 6.85 -15.41
C TYR A 164 13.05 6.23 -15.12
N HIS A 165 12.25 5.97 -16.15
CA HIS A 165 10.93 5.35 -16.00
C HIS A 165 11.07 3.83 -15.97
N ALA A 166 10.73 3.21 -14.83
CA ALA A 166 10.76 1.76 -14.65
C ALA A 166 9.41 1.18 -14.21
N GLU A 167 8.61 1.95 -13.44
CA GLU A 167 7.38 1.46 -12.82
C GLU A 167 6.14 2.18 -13.35
N SER A 168 5.09 1.40 -13.62
CA SER A 168 3.80 1.92 -14.11
C SER A 168 2.99 2.71 -13.06
N TYR A 169 3.45 2.78 -11.82
CA TYR A 169 2.80 3.55 -10.75
C TYR A 169 3.61 4.79 -10.31
N SER A 170 4.62 5.19 -11.09
CA SER A 170 5.43 6.37 -10.82
C SER A 170 4.58 7.64 -10.64
N PRO A 171 4.86 8.48 -9.63
CA PRO A 171 4.15 9.74 -9.39
C PRO A 171 4.74 10.95 -10.13
N GLU A 172 5.66 10.74 -11.08
CA GLU A 172 6.37 11.77 -11.84
C GLU A 172 5.40 12.75 -12.54
N ASP A 173 5.54 14.06 -12.28
CA ASP A 173 4.55 15.07 -12.66
C ASP A 173 4.81 15.74 -14.03
N ASN A 174 6.01 15.63 -14.61
CA ASN A 174 6.32 16.33 -15.88
C ASN A 174 5.77 15.61 -17.11
N ARG A 175 5.63 14.27 -17.06
CA ARG A 175 5.28 13.46 -18.24
C ARG A 175 4.29 12.34 -17.94
N PHE A 176 4.39 11.66 -16.80
CA PHE A 176 3.67 10.40 -16.60
C PHE A 176 2.39 10.50 -15.76
N ASP A 177 2.40 11.29 -14.68
CA ASP A 177 1.26 11.47 -13.78
C ASP A 177 0.90 12.95 -13.60
N LEU A 178 0.33 13.54 -14.65
CA LEU A 178 -0.16 14.91 -14.65
C LEU A 178 -1.30 15.06 -13.63
N ARG A 179 -1.07 15.84 -12.56
CA ARG A 179 -2.05 16.07 -11.49
C ARG A 179 -2.04 17.53 -11.06
N GLN A 180 -3.05 17.91 -10.29
CA GLN A 180 -3.01 19.19 -9.57
C GLN A 180 -1.91 19.09 -8.49
N PHE A 181 -1.26 20.20 -8.17
CA PHE A 181 -0.29 20.25 -7.07
C PHE A 181 -0.81 21.03 -5.85
N LEU A 182 -1.86 21.85 -6.03
CA LEU A 182 -2.54 22.57 -4.96
C LEU A 182 -3.88 21.88 -4.65
N TYR A 183 -3.89 21.06 -3.62
CA TYR A 183 -5.08 20.34 -3.15
C TYR A 183 -5.66 20.94 -1.87
N ASN A 184 -6.96 20.76 -1.66
CA ASN A 184 -7.54 20.87 -0.34
C ASN A 184 -7.21 19.60 0.47
N SER A 185 -6.18 19.69 1.33
CA SER A 185 -5.68 18.56 2.13
C SER A 185 -6.67 17.99 3.15
N ARG A 186 -7.79 18.67 3.40
CA ARG A 186 -8.84 18.19 4.30
C ARG A 186 -9.83 17.24 3.62
N TRP A 187 -9.85 17.17 2.28
CA TRP A 187 -10.73 16.27 1.51
C TRP A 187 -12.16 16.14 2.09
N PRO A 188 -12.88 17.26 2.28
CA PRO A 188 -14.03 17.33 3.19
C PRO A 188 -15.20 16.43 2.78
N TYR A 189 -15.43 16.25 1.49
CA TYR A 189 -16.47 15.35 0.99
C TYR A 189 -16.05 13.89 1.11
N GLN A 190 -14.84 13.58 0.66
CA GLN A 190 -14.35 12.21 0.58
C GLN A 190 -14.15 11.61 1.97
N PHE A 191 -13.59 12.36 2.92
CA PHE A 191 -13.37 11.86 4.27
C PHE A 191 -14.69 11.66 5.02
N ARG A 192 -15.66 12.58 4.86
CA ARG A 192 -17.01 12.38 5.39
C ARG A 192 -17.66 11.12 4.80
N LYS A 193 -17.51 10.89 3.50
CA LYS A 193 -18.08 9.70 2.87
C LYS A 193 -17.45 8.40 3.39
N ILE A 194 -16.15 8.40 3.64
CA ILE A 194 -15.47 7.27 4.30
C ILE A 194 -16.05 7.04 5.70
N ASP A 195 -16.27 8.10 6.47
CA ASP A 195 -16.86 8.00 7.82
C ASP A 195 -18.27 7.39 7.80
N GLU A 196 -19.12 7.81 6.86
CA GLU A 196 -20.45 7.21 6.64
C GLU A 196 -20.34 5.71 6.33
N LEU A 197 -19.45 5.31 5.42
CA LEU A 197 -19.25 3.91 5.05
C LEU A 197 -18.73 3.05 6.22
N VAL A 198 -17.84 3.60 7.07
CA VAL A 198 -17.38 2.91 8.28
C VAL A 198 -18.53 2.69 9.25
N GLN A 199 -19.43 3.67 9.40
CA GLN A 199 -20.61 3.53 10.25
C GLN A 199 -21.57 2.45 9.72
N GLU A 200 -21.82 2.41 8.41
CA GLU A 200 -22.64 1.38 7.75
C GLU A 200 -22.07 -0.03 8.01
N ILE A 201 -20.77 -0.24 7.77
CA ILE A 201 -20.10 -1.54 8.00
C ILE A 201 -20.16 -1.96 9.47
N ASN A 202 -20.01 -1.02 10.41
CA ASN A 202 -20.09 -1.30 11.83
C ASN A 202 -21.53 -1.63 12.27
N ALA A 203 -22.53 -0.97 11.69
CA ALA A 203 -23.94 -1.27 11.94
C ALA A 203 -24.32 -2.67 11.43
N GLU A 204 -23.88 -3.06 10.24
CA GLU A 204 -24.10 -4.41 9.69
C GLU A 204 -23.46 -5.51 10.55
N LYS A 205 -22.26 -5.27 11.08
CA LYS A 205 -21.61 -6.18 12.04
C LYS A 205 -22.38 -6.29 13.36
N ALA A 206 -22.97 -5.21 13.84
CA ALA A 206 -23.77 -5.20 15.06
C ALA A 206 -25.11 -5.95 14.92
N VAL A 207 -25.63 -6.08 13.70
CA VAL A 207 -26.86 -6.84 13.39
C VAL A 207 -26.57 -8.35 13.20
N SER A 208 -25.31 -8.74 12.99
CA SER A 208 -24.89 -10.12 12.71
C SER A 208 -24.15 -10.90 13.83
N PRO A 209 -24.37 -10.70 15.15
CA PRO A 209 -23.73 -11.53 16.18
C PRO A 209 -24.60 -12.76 16.49
N GLY A 210 -24.58 -13.78 15.63
CA GLY A 210 -25.39 -14.97 15.87
C GLY A 210 -25.35 -16.05 14.80
N LEU A 211 -24.17 -16.62 14.51
CA LEU A 211 -24.11 -18.02 14.10
C LEU A 211 -22.87 -18.68 14.70
N ASP A 212 -23.16 -19.71 15.47
CA ASP A 212 -22.35 -20.32 16.53
C ASP A 212 -21.12 -21.05 15.99
N ARG A 213 -19.96 -20.88 16.66
CA ARG A 213 -18.80 -21.77 16.51
C ARG A 213 -18.99 -22.96 17.43
N GLY A 214 -19.88 -23.87 17.06
CA GLY A 214 -19.95 -25.22 17.63
C GLY A 214 -19.09 -26.17 16.79
N GLN A 215 -17.93 -26.57 17.31
CA GLN A 215 -17.25 -27.77 16.83
C GLN A 215 -18.14 -29.00 17.14
N PRO A 216 -18.28 -29.98 16.24
CA PRO A 216 -18.56 -31.34 16.67
C PRO A 216 -17.25 -32.13 16.69
N GLU A 217 -16.86 -32.47 17.90
CA GLU A 217 -15.90 -33.51 18.23
C GLU A 217 -16.42 -34.86 17.66
N ILE A 218 -15.68 -35.44 16.71
CA ILE A 218 -16.00 -36.74 16.12
C ILE A 218 -15.68 -37.82 17.16
N THR A 219 -16.71 -38.31 17.86
CA THR A 219 -16.63 -39.52 18.67
C THR A 219 -16.89 -40.74 17.78
N LEU A 220 -15.84 -41.55 17.60
CA LEU A 220 -15.90 -42.87 16.98
C LEU A 220 -16.67 -43.84 17.88
N VAL A 221 -17.84 -44.33 17.44
CA VAL A 221 -18.44 -45.56 17.96
C VAL A 221 -18.96 -46.43 16.80
N HIS A 222 -18.55 -47.69 16.85
CA HIS A 222 -18.86 -48.80 15.95
C HIS A 222 -20.35 -48.95 15.59
N GLY A 223 -20.61 -49.30 14.33
CA GLY A 223 -21.92 -49.75 13.86
C GLY A 223 -21.82 -50.47 12.51
N THR A 224 -21.61 -51.78 12.58
CA THR A 224 -21.74 -52.76 11.50
C THR A 224 -23.13 -52.74 10.82
N GLY A 225 -23.21 -52.90 9.50
CA GLY A 225 -24.44 -53.39 8.87
C GLY A 225 -24.63 -53.03 7.40
N LEU A 226 -24.70 -54.07 6.56
CA LEU A 226 -24.99 -54.07 5.12
C LEU A 226 -26.25 -53.26 4.72
N GLY A 227 -26.26 -52.74 3.49
CA GLY A 227 -27.51 -52.43 2.78
C GLY A 227 -27.30 -51.71 1.44
N VAL A 228 -27.63 -52.38 0.35
CA VAL A 228 -27.45 -51.97 -1.05
C VAL A 228 -28.79 -51.46 -1.63
N ILE A 229 -28.73 -50.69 -2.73
CA ILE A 229 -29.71 -50.53 -3.83
C ILE A 229 -30.62 -49.27 -3.84
N ALA A 230 -30.22 -48.35 -4.72
CA ALA A 230 -30.92 -47.75 -5.88
C ALA A 230 -32.07 -46.72 -5.80
N ALA A 231 -31.91 -45.77 -6.75
CA ALA A 231 -32.85 -45.31 -7.77
C ALA A 231 -33.82 -44.16 -7.50
N GLY A 232 -33.72 -43.16 -8.39
CA GLY A 232 -34.79 -42.25 -8.82
C GLY A 232 -35.01 -41.05 -7.90
N SER A 233 -35.43 -39.88 -8.36
CA SER A 233 -35.79 -39.39 -9.67
C SER A 233 -36.05 -37.88 -9.48
N SER A 234 -35.62 -37.06 -10.44
CA SER A 234 -36.27 -35.82 -10.88
C SER A 234 -36.73 -34.78 -9.84
N ASN A 235 -36.03 -33.64 -9.82
CA ASN A 235 -36.59 -32.30 -9.60
C ASN A 235 -37.86 -32.09 -10.45
N PRO A 236 -38.92 -31.46 -9.92
CA PRO A 236 -39.25 -30.12 -10.45
C PRO A 236 -39.96 -29.16 -9.45
N ARG A 237 -39.79 -27.85 -9.70
CA ARG A 237 -40.45 -26.65 -9.13
C ARG A 237 -39.67 -26.00 -7.97
N VAL A 238 -39.05 -24.82 -8.07
CA VAL A 238 -39.37 -23.56 -8.80
C VAL A 238 -40.83 -23.14 -8.61
N GLY A 239 -41.05 -22.28 -7.62
CA GLY A 239 -42.30 -21.57 -7.40
C GLY A 239 -42.41 -20.98 -5.99
N LEU A 240 -42.03 -19.70 -5.87
CA LEU A 240 -42.05 -18.77 -4.72
C LEU A 240 -40.80 -18.76 -3.83
#